data_AF-A0A4Y7UES3-F1
#
_entry.id   AF-A0A4Y7UES3-F1
#
_cell.length_a   1.000
_cell.length_b   1.000
_cell.length_c   1.000
_cell.angle_alpha   90.00
_cell.angle_beta   90.00
_cell.angle_gamma   90.00
#
_symmetry.space_group_name_H-M   'P 1'
#
loop_
_entity.id
_entity.type
_entity.pdbx_description
1 polymer ?
#
loop_
_entity_poly.entity_id
_entity_poly.type
_entity_poly.pdbx_seq_one_letter_code
_entity_poly.pdbx_strand_id
1 'polypeptide(L)'
;MSKLVKNNKDDEMYSHNEQAYNFIDEHLPYTYVEPTIQYFSRKGQEPPSKTIIRNVRNKIIFRNDILLALVEVANENKIAVEKIKLLTSQKDA
;
A
#
# COMPACT_ATOMS: atom_id res chain seq x y z
N MET A 1 28.84 -33.49 10.70
CA MET A 1 27.41 -33.37 10.35
C MET A 1 27.04 -31.90 10.35
N SER A 2 27.23 -31.21 9.22
CA SER A 2 26.88 -29.80 9.09
C SER A 2 25.37 -29.64 9.25
N LYS A 3 24.93 -28.92 10.28
CA LYS A 3 23.53 -28.54 10.45
C LYS A 3 23.19 -27.53 9.36
N LEU A 4 22.42 -27.96 8.36
CA LEU A 4 21.78 -27.06 7.43
C LEU A 4 20.72 -26.27 8.22
N VAL A 5 21.05 -25.02 8.54
CA VAL A 5 20.09 -24.06 9.10
C VAL A 5 19.05 -23.82 7.99
N LYS A 6 17.83 -24.32 8.19
CA LYS A 6 16.70 -23.93 7.35
C LYS A 6 16.49 -22.43 7.57
N ASN A 7 16.93 -21.61 6.62
CA ASN A 7 16.54 -20.21 6.57
C ASN A 7 15.03 -20.19 6.28
N ASN A 8 14.24 -19.96 7.32
CA ASN A 8 12.78 -19.78 7.24
C ASN A 8 12.46 -18.47 6.50
N LYS A 9 12.73 -18.42 5.19
CA LYS A 9 12.35 -17.29 4.33
C LYS A 9 10.84 -17.14 4.21
N ASP A 10 10.10 -18.23 4.44
CA ASP A 10 8.64 -18.23 4.29
C ASP A 10 7.96 -17.40 5.39
N ASP A 11 8.43 -17.47 6.64
CA ASP A 11 7.83 -16.71 7.76
C ASP A 11 8.02 -15.18 7.62
N GLU A 12 9.16 -14.73 7.10
CA GLU A 12 9.43 -13.29 6.87
C GLU A 12 8.59 -12.70 5.73
N MET A 13 8.32 -13.48 4.68
CA MET A 13 7.57 -12.97 3.52
C MET A 13 6.08 -12.72 3.84
N TYR A 14 5.50 -13.51 4.77
CA TYR A 14 4.16 -13.25 5.30
C TYR A 14 4.11 -11.95 6.11
N SER A 15 5.17 -11.65 6.88
CA SER A 15 5.28 -10.43 7.68
C SER A 15 5.20 -9.17 6.81
N HIS A 16 5.91 -9.12 5.67
CA HIS A 16 5.93 -7.93 4.83
C HIS A 16 4.58 -7.61 4.18
N ASN A 17 3.87 -8.64 3.70
CA ASN A 17 2.55 -8.45 3.12
C ASN A 17 1.54 -8.02 4.18
N GLU A 18 1.60 -8.60 5.38
CA GLU A 18 0.75 -8.22 6.50
C GLU A 18 0.99 -6.77 6.93
N GLN A 19 2.26 -6.36 7.04
CA GLN A 19 2.64 -4.97 7.30
C GLN A 19 2.11 -4.01 6.23
N ALA A 20 2.21 -4.38 4.95
CA ALA A 20 1.66 -3.59 3.85
C ALA A 20 0.13 -3.41 3.99
N TYR A 21 -0.59 -4.49 4.28
CA TYR A 21 -2.04 -4.39 4.47
C TYR A 21 -2.43 -3.57 5.71
N ASN A 22 -1.71 -3.70 6.83
CA ASN A 22 -1.97 -2.89 8.02
C ASN A 22 -1.77 -1.40 7.73
N PHE A 23 -0.68 -1.05 7.04
CA PHE A 23 -0.43 0.33 6.63
C PHE A 23 -1.50 0.86 5.67
N ILE A 24 -1.95 0.04 4.72
CA ILE A 24 -3.05 0.36 3.82
C ILE A 24 -4.34 0.60 4.62
N ASP A 25 -4.68 -0.25 5.58
CA ASP A 25 -5.91 -0.11 6.37
C ASP A 25 -5.92 1.19 7.19
N GLU A 26 -4.76 1.69 7.63
CA GLU A 26 -4.64 2.93 8.39
C GLU A 26 -4.64 4.20 7.53
N HIS A 27 -4.05 4.16 6.34
CA HIS A 27 -3.69 5.37 5.60
C HIS A 27 -4.26 5.45 4.19
N LEU A 28 -4.85 4.38 3.66
CA LEU A 28 -5.42 4.41 2.32
C LEU A 28 -6.69 5.28 2.29
N PRO A 29 -6.79 6.26 1.37
CA PRO A 29 -7.98 7.12 1.29
C PRO A 29 -9.20 6.33 0.78
N TYR A 30 -10.41 6.73 1.15
CA TYR A 30 -11.63 6.07 0.66
C TYR A 30 -11.73 6.02 -0.88
N THR A 31 -11.20 7.04 -1.55
CA THR A 31 -11.22 7.19 -3.02
C THR A 31 -10.08 6.43 -3.73
N TYR A 32 -9.31 5.59 -3.03
CA TYR A 32 -8.05 4.99 -3.47
C TYR A 32 -8.02 4.34 -4.85
N VAL A 33 -9.14 3.80 -5.33
CA VAL A 33 -9.17 3.09 -6.61
C VAL A 33 -8.68 3.97 -7.76
N GLU A 34 -9.09 5.24 -7.78
CA GLU A 34 -8.71 6.16 -8.87
C GLU A 34 -7.25 6.63 -8.75
N PRO A 35 -6.74 7.05 -7.58
CA PRO A 35 -5.30 7.27 -7.36
C PRO A 35 -4.43 6.05 -7.70
N THR A 36 -4.88 4.83 -7.41
CA THR A 36 -4.13 3.62 -7.76
C THR A 36 -4.07 3.44 -9.28
N ILE A 37 -5.16 3.69 -10.02
CA ILE A 37 -5.14 3.69 -11.49
C ILE A 37 -4.15 4.73 -12.02
N GLN A 38 -4.21 5.95 -11.48
CA GLN A 38 -3.29 7.02 -11.86
C GLN A 38 -1.84 6.67 -11.56
N TYR A 39 -1.55 5.97 -10.46
CA TYR A 39 -0.21 5.47 -10.15
C TYR A 39 0.36 4.62 -11.30
N PHE A 40 -0.41 3.65 -11.81
CA PHE A 40 0.01 2.83 -12.96
C PHE A 40 0.18 3.67 -14.23
N SER A 41 -0.74 4.59 -14.52
CA SER A 41 -0.62 5.49 -15.67
C SER A 41 0.62 6.38 -15.60
N ARG A 42 0.96 6.92 -14.41
CA ARG A 42 2.19 7.71 -14.17
C ARG A 42 3.46 6.90 -14.41
N LYS A 43 3.41 5.57 -14.20
CA LYS A 43 4.52 4.64 -14.44
C LYS A 43 4.57 4.10 -15.87
N GLY A 44 3.66 4.54 -16.76
CA GLY A 44 3.57 4.05 -18.14
C GLY A 44 3.07 2.61 -18.27
N GLN A 45 2.38 2.10 -17.25
CA GLN A 45 1.84 0.75 -17.21
C GLN A 45 0.33 0.77 -17.51
N GLU A 46 -0.17 -0.29 -18.15
CA GLU A 46 -1.61 -0.46 -18.33
C GLU A 46 -2.29 -0.62 -16.96
N PRO A 47 -3.28 0.23 -16.64
CA PRO A 47 -3.89 0.19 -15.32
C PRO A 47 -4.76 -1.06 -15.16
N PRO A 48 -4.69 -1.75 -14.00
CA PRO A 48 -5.57 -2.86 -13.71
C PRO A 48 -7.03 -2.39 -13.59
N SER A 49 -7.98 -3.32 -13.79
CA SER A 49 -9.39 -3.01 -13.62
C SER A 49 -9.73 -2.64 -12.17
N LYS A 50 -10.74 -1.78 -12.00
CA LYS A 50 -11.22 -1.34 -10.68
C LYS A 50 -11.58 -2.53 -9.77
N THR A 51 -12.10 -3.62 -10.33
CA THR A 51 -12.43 -4.84 -9.60
C THR A 51 -11.19 -5.54 -9.05
N ILE A 52 -10.13 -5.68 -9.86
CA ILE A 52 -8.88 -6.32 -9.45
C ILE A 52 -8.24 -5.52 -8.31
N ILE A 53 -8.22 -4.19 -8.39
CA ILE A 53 -7.68 -3.32 -7.33
C ILE A 53 -8.40 -3.56 -5.99
N ARG A 54 -9.74 -3.60 -6.01
CA ARG A 54 -10.54 -3.87 -4.79
C ARG A 54 -10.30 -5.28 -4.25
N ASN A 55 -10.17 -6.27 -5.13
CA ASN A 55 -9.93 -7.65 -4.72
C ASN A 55 -8.56 -7.80 -4.02
N VAL A 56 -7.54 -7.09 -4.48
CA VAL A 56 -6.23 -7.05 -3.81
C VAL A 56 -6.35 -6.36 -2.46
N ARG A 57 -6.96 -5.16 -2.40
CA ARG A 57 -7.19 -4.43 -1.13
C ARG A 57 -7.93 -5.30 -0.10
N ASN A 58 -8.90 -6.09 -0.55
CA ASN A 58 -9.70 -6.98 0.31
C ASN A 58 -9.07 -8.36 0.54
N LYS A 59 -7.80 -8.57 0.16
CA LYS A 59 -7.06 -9.82 0.34
C LYS A 59 -7.71 -11.04 -0.33
N ILE A 60 -8.56 -10.82 -1.34
CA ILE A 60 -9.24 -11.88 -2.12
C ILE A 60 -8.26 -12.52 -3.12
N ILE A 61 -7.43 -11.70 -3.75
CA ILE A 61 -6.40 -12.14 -4.69
C ILE A 61 -5.06 -11.47 -4.34
N PHE A 62 -3.96 -12.12 -4.70
CA PHE A 62 -2.63 -11.54 -4.53
C PHE A 62 -2.04 -11.08 -5.88
N ARG A 63 -1.66 -9.81 -5.93
CA ARG A 63 -1.01 -9.13 -7.06
C ARG A 63 -0.03 -8.11 -6.48
N ASN A 64 1.26 -8.46 -6.46
CA ASN A 64 2.29 -7.68 -5.77
C ASN A 64 2.42 -6.24 -6.31
N ASP A 65 2.30 -6.08 -7.62
CA ASP A 65 2.33 -4.78 -8.29
C ASP A 65 1.19 -3.85 -7.82
N ILE A 66 -0.02 -4.40 -7.63
CA ILE A 66 -1.17 -3.66 -7.10
C ILE A 66 -1.00 -3.39 -5.61
N LEU A 67 -0.51 -4.37 -4.84
CA LEU A 67 -0.25 -4.19 -3.42
C LEU A 67 0.74 -3.04 -3.20
N LEU A 68 1.84 -3.00 -3.96
CA LEU A 68 2.80 -1.92 -3.94
C LEU A 68 2.14 -0.57 -4.30
N ALA A 69 1.33 -0.52 -5.36
CA ALA A 69 0.62 0.68 -5.75
C ALA A 69 -0.34 1.19 -4.66
N LEU A 70 -1.01 0.29 -3.93
CA LEU A 70 -1.87 0.64 -2.80
C LEU A 70 -1.06 1.22 -1.63
N VAL A 71 0.11 0.65 -1.32
CA VAL A 71 1.02 1.18 -0.29
C VAL A 71 1.49 2.59 -0.66
N GLU A 72 1.88 2.83 -1.91
CA GLU A 72 2.32 4.15 -2.37
C GLU A 72 1.20 5.19 -2.27
N VAL A 73 -0.02 4.84 -2.69
CA VAL A 73 -1.20 5.72 -2.54
C VAL A 73 -1.51 6.01 -1.08
N ALA A 74 -1.42 5.02 -0.19
CA ALA A 74 -1.60 5.20 1.24
C ALA A 74 -0.54 6.16 1.83
N ASN A 75 0.72 6.02 1.39
CA ASN A 75 1.81 6.90 1.82
C ASN A 75 1.63 8.34 1.33
N GLU A 76 1.26 8.54 0.06
CA GLU A 76 0.93 9.86 -0.49
C GLU A 76 -0.18 10.54 0.34
N ASN A 77 -1.22 9.78 0.72
CA ASN A 77 -2.32 10.29 1.55
C ASN A 77 -1.88 10.63 2.98
N LYS A 78 -1.08 9.77 3.62
CA LYS A 78 -0.52 10.02 4.95
C LYS A 78 0.24 11.35 4.99
N ILE A 79 1.15 11.56 4.04
CA ILE A 79 1.95 12.79 3.92
C ILE A 79 1.05 14.01 3.72
N ALA A 80 0.02 13.90 2.87
CA ALA A 80 -0.92 14.99 2.64
C ALA A 80 -1.70 15.36 3.93
N VAL A 81 -2.17 14.37 4.68
CA VAL A 81 -2.88 14.58 5.96
C VAL A 81 -1.95 15.19 7.00
N GLU A 82 -0.72 14.72 7.13
CA GLU A 82 0.28 15.28 8.05
C GLU A 82 0.60 16.73 7.71
N LYS A 83 0.74 17.06 6.42
CA LYS A 83 0.94 18.44 5.96
C LYS A 83 -0.24 19.33 6.31
N ILE A 84 -1.48 18.87 6.12
CA ILE A 84 -2.68 19.62 6.49
C ILE A 84 -2.68 19.90 7.99
N LYS A 85 -2.42 18.88 8.82
CA LYS A 85 -2.36 19.04 10.29
C LYS A 85 -1.35 20.10 10.70
N LEU A 86 -0.14 20.05 10.14
CA LEU A 86 0.92 21.01 10.43
C LEU A 86 0.51 22.44 10.06
N LEU A 87 -0.11 22.64 8.89
CA LEU A 87 -0.56 23.95 8.44
C LEU A 87 -1.73 24.50 9.27
N THR A 88 -2.64 23.64 9.72
CA THR A 88 -3.78 24.07 10.56
C THR A 88 -3.35 24.37 11.99
N SER A 89 -2.42 23.60 12.58
CA SER A 89 -1.94 23.83 13.94
C SER A 89 -1.10 25.11 14.08
N GLN A 90 -0.49 25.60 13.00
CA GLN A 90 0.22 26.89 13.00
C GLN A 90 -0.72 28.10 12.98
N LYS A 91 -2.03 27.91 12.72
CA LYS A 91 -2.99 28.99 12.57
C LYS A 91 -3.66 29.41 13.90
N ASP A 92 -3.45 28.63 14.95
CA ASP A 92 -4.01 28.83 16.29
C ASP A 92 -2.97 29.43 17.28
N ALA A 93 -1.86 30.00 16.78
CA ALA A 93 -0.79 30.62 17.57
C ALA A 93 -0.69 32.14 17.34
#